data_AF-A0A4R9PGK3-F1
#
_entry.id   AF-A0A4R9PGK3-F1
#
_cell.length_a   1.000
_cell.length_b   1.000
_cell.length_c   1.000
_cell.angle_alpha   90.00
_cell.angle_beta   90.00
_cell.angle_gamma   90.00
#
_symmetry.space_group_name_H-M   'P 1'
#
loop_
_entity.id
_entity.type
_entity.pdbx_description
1 polymer ?
#
loop_
_entity_poly.entity_id
_entity_poly.type
_entity_poly.pdbx_seq_one_letter_code
_entity_poly.pdbx_strand_id
1 'polypeptide(L)' 'LAWAAQLGGLAAMVNRSSTTWRQLPDNRKAADSEAEWKLLLREYPQLIKRPLVVTADGTVSQGFSDNGFKARFGVGDA' A
#
# COMPACT_ATOMS: atom_id res chain seq x y z
N LEU A 1 12.86 -1.92 -1.27
CA LEU A 1 11.99 -0.82 -0.76
C LEU A 1 11.53 0.16 -1.84
N ALA A 2 11.91 -0.05 -3.12
CA ALA A 2 11.58 0.87 -4.20
C ALA A 2 10.09 1.25 -4.28
N TRP A 3 9.19 0.28 -4.01
CA TRP A 3 7.74 0.53 -4.00
C TRP A 3 7.32 1.48 -2.87
N ALA A 4 7.82 1.28 -1.66
CA ALA A 4 7.51 2.14 -0.52
C ALA A 4 8.00 3.58 -0.77
N ALA A 5 9.19 3.74 -1.38
CA ALA A 5 9.71 5.07 -1.71
C ALA A 5 8.80 5.83 -2.69
N GLN A 6 8.27 5.16 -3.73
CA GLN A 6 7.34 5.79 -4.68
C GLN A 6 5.96 6.08 -4.08
N LEU A 7 5.53 5.34 -3.04
CA LEU A 7 4.21 5.45 -2.43
C LEU A 7 4.17 6.34 -1.17
N GLY A 8 5.28 7.00 -0.80
CA GLY A 8 5.34 7.86 0.39
C GLY A 8 5.63 7.11 1.71
N GLY A 9 6.28 5.95 1.62
CA GLY A 9 6.73 5.15 2.75
C GLY A 9 5.84 3.95 3.08
N LEU A 10 6.33 3.07 3.96
CA LEU A 10 5.60 1.85 4.36
C LEU A 10 4.27 2.17 5.08
N ALA A 11 4.23 3.26 5.86
CA ALA A 11 3.01 3.69 6.54
C ALA A 11 1.89 4.05 5.56
N ALA A 12 2.21 4.66 4.41
CA ALA A 12 1.23 5.01 3.38
C ALA A 12 0.61 3.77 2.70
N MET A 13 1.38 2.68 2.65
CA MET A 13 0.94 1.40 2.10
C MET A 13 -0.08 0.67 2.97
N VAL A 14 -0.28 1.07 4.23
CA VAL A 14 -1.14 0.38 5.20
C VAL A 14 -2.62 0.75 5.02
N ASN A 15 -3.48 -0.26 5.00
CA ASN A 15 -4.92 -0.12 5.00
C ASN A 15 -5.45 0.11 6.42
N ARG A 16 -5.48 1.38 6.86
CA ARG A 16 -5.97 1.77 8.18
C ARG A 16 -7.49 1.56 8.38
N SER A 17 -8.26 1.35 7.31
CA SER A 17 -9.69 1.04 7.42
C SER A 17 -9.96 -0.47 7.57
N SER A 18 -8.96 -1.33 7.38
CA SER A 18 -9.11 -2.79 7.50
C SER A 18 -9.51 -3.21 8.92
N THR A 19 -10.20 -4.34 9.04
CA THR A 19 -10.53 -4.95 10.33
C THR A 19 -9.27 -5.35 11.10
N THR A 20 -8.27 -5.92 10.41
CA THR A 20 -6.98 -6.25 11.01
C THR A 20 -6.33 -5.03 11.65
N TRP A 21 -6.27 -3.89 10.96
CA TRP A 21 -5.70 -2.66 11.54
C TRP A 21 -6.47 -2.20 12.78
N ARG A 22 -7.81 -2.19 12.71
CA ARG A 22 -8.66 -1.74 13.81
C ARG A 22 -8.51 -2.62 15.06
N GLN A 23 -8.30 -3.93 14.86
CA GLN A 23 -8.12 -4.92 15.93
C GLN A 23 -6.69 -5.00 16.47
N LEU A 24 -5.71 -4.35 15.84
CA LEU A 24 -4.35 -4.33 16.37
C LEU A 24 -4.31 -3.68 17.76
N PRO A 25 -3.52 -4.25 18.69
CA PRO A 25 -3.15 -3.56 19.92
C PRO A 25 -2.48 -2.21 19.63
N ASP A 26 -2.69 -1.21 20.49
CA ASP A 26 -2.24 0.17 20.21
C ASP A 26 -0.71 0.30 20.13
N ASN A 27 0.03 -0.49 20.90
CA ASN A 27 1.50 -0.56 20.78
C ASN A 27 1.98 -1.03 19.40
N ARG A 28 1.16 -1.79 18.66
CA ARG A 28 1.48 -2.23 17.29
C ARG A 28 1.15 -1.16 16.26
N LYS A 29 0.19 -0.27 16.55
CA LYS A 29 -0.14 0.88 15.70
C LYS A 29 0.87 2.02 15.84
N ALA A 30 1.66 2.02 16.91
CA ALA A 30 2.67 3.03 17.23
C ALA A 30 4.01 2.87 16.47
N ALA A 31 4.08 2.00 15.46
CA ALA A 31 5.26 1.89 14.60
C ALA A 31 5.59 3.25 13.95
N ASP A 32 6.83 3.70 14.07
CA ASP A 32 7.26 5.02 13.59
C ASP A 32 8.52 4.94 12.72
N SER A 33 9.35 3.93 12.94
CA SER A 33 10.53 3.67 12.12
C SER A 33 10.25 2.71 10.96
N GLU A 34 11.08 2.80 9.90
CA GLU A 34 10.99 1.87 8.76
C GLU A 34 11.17 0.40 9.21
N ALA A 35 12.03 0.15 10.20
CA ALA A 35 12.26 -1.19 10.74
C ALA A 35 11.01 -1.76 11.44
N GLU A 36 10.34 -0.95 12.26
CA GLU A 36 9.09 -1.34 12.92
C GLU A 36 7.98 -1.60 11.90
N TRP A 37 7.84 -0.74 10.89
CA TRP A 37 6.87 -0.95 9.81
C TRP A 37 7.15 -2.24 9.03
N LYS A 38 8.42 -2.55 8.72
CA LYS A 38 8.78 -3.81 8.06
C LYS A 38 8.42 -5.01 8.92
N LEU A 39 8.69 -4.98 10.22
CA LEU A 39 8.35 -6.06 11.14
C LEU A 39 6.82 -6.24 11.19
N LEU A 40 6.08 -5.16 11.36
CA LEU A 40 4.61 -5.20 11.39
C LEU A 40 4.03 -5.76 10.09
N LEU A 41 4.50 -5.30 8.93
CA LEU A 41 4.00 -5.73 7.64
C LEU A 41 4.43 -7.16 7.26
N ARG A 42 5.53 -7.67 7.82
CA ARG A 42 5.91 -9.09 7.70
C ARG A 42 4.98 -9.98 8.53
N GLU A 43 4.59 -9.53 9.71
CA GLU A 43 3.68 -10.27 10.59
C GLU A 43 2.23 -10.21 10.13
N TYR A 44 1.81 -9.07 9.59
CA TYR A 44 0.46 -8.86 9.05
C TYR A 44 0.47 -8.38 7.59
N PRO A 45 0.84 -9.24 6.61
CA PRO A 45 0.90 -8.87 5.19
C PRO A 45 -0.45 -8.42 4.59
N GLN A 46 -1.56 -8.79 5.22
CA GLN A 46 -2.92 -8.36 4.85
C GLN A 46 -3.18 -6.87 5.10
N LEU A 47 -2.34 -6.20 5.91
CA LEU A 47 -2.43 -4.76 6.13
C LEU A 47 -2.04 -3.94 4.90
N ILE A 48 -1.29 -4.49 3.96
CA ILE A 48 -0.91 -3.78 2.73
C ILE A 48 -2.18 -3.56 1.89
N LYS A 49 -2.51 -2.31 1.52
CA LYS A 49 -3.64 -2.03 0.62
C LYS A 49 -3.41 -2.72 -0.73
N ARG A 50 -4.47 -3.34 -1.24
CA ARG A 50 -4.49 -4.11 -2.49
C ARG A 50 -5.51 -3.48 -3.46
N PRO A 51 -5.31 -3.60 -4.78
CA PRO A 51 -4.12 -4.17 -5.44
C PRO A 51 -2.87 -3.30 -5.28
N LEU A 52 -1.69 -3.91 -5.43
CA LEU A 52 -0.42 -3.21 -5.66
C LEU A 52 0.01 -3.55 -7.09
N VAL A 53 0.15 -2.53 -7.92
CA VAL A 53 0.41 -2.69 -9.36
C VAL A 53 1.76 -2.08 -9.67
N VAL A 54 2.58 -2.84 -10.40
CA VAL A 54 3.86 -2.39 -10.94
C VAL A 54 3.78 -2.57 -12.45
N THR A 55 3.97 -1.49 -13.19
CA THR A 55 3.97 -1.49 -14.66
C THR A 55 5.39 -1.64 -15.21
N ALA A 56 5.53 -1.97 -16.50
CA ALA A 56 6.84 -2.24 -17.12
C ALA A 56 7.79 -1.02 -17.10
N ASP A 57 7.24 0.19 -17.03
CA ASP A 57 7.94 1.46 -16.83
C ASP A 57 8.45 1.66 -15.38
N GLY A 58 8.18 0.72 -14.48
CA GLY A 58 8.59 0.79 -13.07
C GLY A 58 7.70 1.66 -12.19
N THR A 59 6.63 2.23 -12.74
CA THR A 59 5.67 3.03 -11.95
C THR A 59 4.89 2.10 -11.02
N VAL A 60 4.69 2.51 -9.78
CA VAL A 60 3.92 1.77 -8.77
C VAL A 60 2.62 2.51 -8.43
N SER A 61 1.51 1.78 -8.34
CA SER A 61 0.24 2.30 -7.84
C SER A 61 -0.38 1.36 -6.82
N GLN A 62 -1.18 1.92 -5.91
CA GLN A 62 -1.85 1.18 -4.85
C GLN A 62 -3.35 1.48 -4.82
N GLY A 63 -4.15 0.42 -4.64
CA GLY A 63 -5.60 0.49 -4.72
C GLY A 63 -6.10 0.41 -6.16
N PHE A 64 -7.43 0.42 -6.30
CA PHE A 64 -8.10 0.40 -7.59
C PHE A 64 -9.12 1.54 -7.65
N SER A 65 -9.11 2.27 -8.75
CA SER A 65 -10.22 3.09 -9.21
C SER A 65 -10.33 2.93 -10.72
N ASP A 66 -11.56 2.91 -11.24
CA ASP A 66 -11.81 2.74 -12.67
C ASP A 66 -11.08 3.81 -13.49
N ASN A 67 -11.31 5.09 -13.18
CA ASN A 67 -10.64 6.21 -13.85
C ASN A 67 -9.09 6.14 -13.74
N GLY A 68 -8.56 5.75 -12.58
CA GLY A 68 -7.12 5.66 -12.38
C GLY A 68 -6.50 4.54 -13.23
N PHE A 69 -7.19 3.41 -13.35
CA PHE A 69 -6.73 2.29 -14.18
C PHE A 69 -6.87 2.61 -15.66
N LYS A 70 -7.98 3.22 -16.08
CA LYS A 70 -8.20 3.68 -17.46
C LYS A 70 -7.08 4.60 -17.95
N ALA A 71 -6.79 5.66 -17.19
CA ALA A 71 -5.70 6.59 -17.50
C ALA A 71 -4.33 5.88 -17.52
N ARG A 72 -4.10 4.94 -16.59
CA ARG A 72 -2.82 4.23 -16.47
C ARG A 72 -2.57 3.23 -17.60
N PHE A 73 -3.60 2.56 -18.08
CA PHE A 73 -3.49 1.51 -19.08
C PHE A 73 -3.93 1.98 -20.48
N GLY A 74 -4.29 3.26 -20.64
CA GLY A 74 -4.77 3.81 -21.92
C GLY A 74 -6.06 3.14 -22.40
N VAL A 75 -6.92 2.72 -21.46
CA VAL A 75 -8.19 2.04 -21.75
C VAL A 75 -9.32 3.04 -21.52
N GLY A 76 -10.11 3.37 -22.54
CA GLY A 76 -11.31 4.21 -22.37
C GLY A 76 -11.25 5.62 -22.97
N ASP A 77 -10.17 5.99 -23.65
CA ASP A 77 -10.20 7.07 -24.64
C ASP A 77 -10.68 6.49 -25.98
N ALA A 78 -11.97 6.66 -26.26
CA ALA A 78 -12.62 6.48 -27.56
C ALA A 78 -13.54 7.67 -27.82
#